data_AF-A0A382V9Z6-F1
#
_entry.id   AF-A0A382V9Z6-F1
#
_cell.length_a   1.000
_cell.length_b   1.000
_cell.length_c   1.000
_cell.angle_alpha   90.00
_cell.angle_beta   90.00
_cell.angle_gamma   90.00
#
_symmetry.space_group_name_H-M   'P 1'
#
loop_
_entity.id
_entity.type
_entity.pdbx_description
1 polymer ?
#
loop_
_entity_poly.entity_id
_entity_poly.type
_entity_poly.pdbx_seq_one_letter_code
_entity_poly.pdbx_strand_id
1 'polypeptide(L)'
;MEISELQKDLAAAFRWTAKLNMHEGIANHFSVCLPNSEDFYVNGSGMHFSSIKASDLVLVEQNKIEEIKKNPDLVDPTAINIHGAIHKRVSHARCILHVHSKYATALSVLKNPTLPPIDQNTMRFYNRVAVYDDFGGLGFEEESNKMAAC
;
A
#
# COMPACT_ATOMS: atom_id res chain seq x y z
N MET A 1 11.94 -22.62 0.59
CA MET A 1 11.75 -21.70 1.72
C MET A 1 10.33 -21.90 2.22
N GLU A 2 10.13 -21.99 3.53
CA GLU A 2 8.80 -22.19 4.13
C GLU A 2 7.98 -20.90 4.04
N ILE A 3 6.70 -21.01 3.68
CA ILE A 3 5.79 -19.86 3.61
C ILE A 3 5.38 -19.46 5.03
N SER A 4 5.67 -18.23 5.42
CA SER A 4 5.32 -17.69 6.74
C SER A 4 3.82 -17.41 6.88
N GLU A 5 3.31 -17.35 8.12
CA GLU A 5 1.93 -16.91 8.40
C GLU A 5 1.67 -15.48 7.91
N LEU A 6 2.64 -14.56 8.05
CA LEU A 6 2.54 -13.19 7.52
C LEU A 6 2.24 -13.17 6.01
N GLN A 7 2.88 -14.04 5.23
CA GLN A 7 2.62 -14.14 3.79
C GLN A 7 1.23 -14.70 3.50
N LYS A 8 0.75 -15.67 4.31
CA LYS A 8 -0.59 -16.24 4.16
C LYS A 8 -1.67 -15.20 4.48
N ASP A 9 -1.49 -14.44 5.55
CA ASP A 9 -2.40 -13.37 5.96
C ASP A 9 -2.46 -12.25 4.91
N LEU A 10 -1.31 -11.81 4.39
CA LEU A 10 -1.28 -10.80 3.34
C LEU A 10 -1.92 -11.30 2.04
N ALA A 11 -1.67 -12.56 1.64
CA ALA A 11 -2.34 -13.17 0.49
C ALA A 11 -3.86 -13.28 0.69
N ALA A 12 -4.33 -13.56 1.92
CA ALA A 12 -5.74 -13.54 2.25
C ALA A 12 -6.33 -12.13 2.14
N ALA A 13 -5.62 -11.10 2.60
CA ALA A 13 -6.02 -9.71 2.50
C ALA A 13 -6.22 -9.28 1.03
N PHE A 14 -5.29 -9.61 0.13
CA PHE A 14 -5.46 -9.36 -1.32
C PHE A 14 -6.75 -9.98 -1.87
N ARG A 15 -6.94 -11.29 -1.62
CA ARG A 15 -8.11 -12.01 -2.13
C ARG A 15 -9.42 -11.50 -1.55
N TRP A 16 -9.43 -11.09 -0.29
CA TRP A 16 -10.61 -10.51 0.34
C TRP A 16 -10.93 -9.13 -0.24
N THR A 17 -9.92 -8.27 -0.45
CA THR A 17 -10.08 -6.98 -1.12
C THR A 17 -10.61 -7.13 -2.54
N ALA A 18 -10.18 -8.16 -3.28
CA ALA A 18 -10.75 -8.49 -4.58
C ALA A 18 -12.23 -8.89 -4.50
N LYS A 19 -12.61 -9.72 -3.51
CA LYS A 19 -14.02 -10.06 -3.25
C LYS A 19 -14.89 -8.85 -2.91
N LEU A 20 -14.31 -7.83 -2.28
CA LEU A 20 -14.97 -6.56 -1.98
C LEU A 20 -14.96 -5.57 -3.16
N ASN A 21 -14.43 -5.96 -4.33
CA ASN A 21 -14.38 -5.15 -5.55
C ASN A 21 -13.56 -3.85 -5.40
N MET A 22 -12.50 -3.87 -4.58
CA MET A 22 -11.61 -2.72 -4.33
C MET A 22 -10.22 -2.88 -4.99
N HIS A 23 -10.09 -3.77 -5.99
CA HIS A 23 -8.79 -4.20 -6.53
C HIS A 23 -8.25 -3.34 -7.67
N GLU A 24 -9.09 -2.55 -8.35
CA GLU A 24 -8.73 -1.71 -9.51
C GLU A 24 -7.74 -2.40 -10.49
N GLY A 25 -8.15 -3.55 -11.02
CA GLY A 25 -7.31 -4.35 -11.90
C GLY A 25 -6.03 -4.84 -11.21
N ILE A 26 -4.88 -4.30 -11.65
CA ILE A 26 -3.53 -4.68 -11.20
C ILE A 26 -2.76 -3.52 -10.56
N ALA A 27 -3.39 -2.35 -10.37
CA ALA A 27 -2.70 -1.12 -10.00
C ALA A 27 -2.36 -1.02 -8.50
N ASN A 28 -3.11 -1.72 -7.65
CA ASN A 28 -2.98 -1.60 -6.20
C ASN A 28 -1.85 -2.49 -5.65
N HIS A 29 -1.42 -2.19 -4.43
CA HIS A 29 -0.33 -2.90 -3.77
C HIS A 29 -0.45 -2.89 -2.26
N PHE A 30 -0.18 -4.04 -1.61
CA PHE A 30 -0.13 -4.15 -0.15
C PHE A 30 1.23 -4.62 0.32
N SER A 31 1.64 -4.16 1.50
CA SER A 31 2.87 -4.65 2.13
C SER A 31 2.71 -4.98 3.61
N VAL A 32 3.64 -5.80 4.09
CA VAL A 32 3.82 -6.04 5.52
C VAL A 32 5.30 -6.20 5.85
N CYS A 33 5.80 -5.46 6.85
CA CYS A 33 7.16 -5.60 7.33
C CYS A 33 7.37 -6.91 8.08
N LEU A 34 8.57 -7.47 7.96
CA LEU A 34 9.03 -8.53 8.85
C LEU A 34 9.09 -8.04 10.31
N PRO A 35 8.95 -8.93 11.31
CA PRO A 35 9.10 -8.54 12.72
C PRO A 35 10.45 -7.88 12.98
N ASN A 36 10.44 -6.71 13.64
CA ASN A 36 11.66 -5.95 14.01
C ASN A 36 12.59 -5.58 12.83
N SER A 37 12.08 -5.50 11.60
CA SER A 37 12.85 -5.07 10.42
C SER A 37 12.11 -4.01 9.61
N GLU A 38 12.82 -3.26 8.77
CA GLU A 38 12.22 -2.40 7.74
C GLU A 38 12.01 -3.15 6.41
N ASP A 39 12.53 -4.39 6.29
CA ASP A 39 12.25 -5.26 5.15
C ASP A 39 10.78 -5.67 5.13
N PHE A 40 10.18 -5.76 3.95
CA PHE A 40 8.75 -6.03 3.82
C PHE A 40 8.40 -6.94 2.64
N TYR A 41 7.34 -7.73 2.81
CA TYR A 41 6.70 -8.41 1.71
C TYR A 41 5.79 -7.44 0.95
N VAL A 42 5.72 -7.58 -0.37
CA VAL A 42 4.79 -6.87 -1.27
C VAL A 42 4.36 -7.79 -2.41
N ASN A 43 3.23 -7.54 -3.06
CA ASN A 43 2.86 -8.29 -4.26
C ASN A 43 3.78 -7.99 -5.45
N GLY A 44 3.98 -9.00 -6.29
CA GLY A 44 4.65 -8.84 -7.57
C GLY A 44 3.88 -7.96 -8.55
N SER A 45 4.61 -7.44 -9.53
CA SER A 45 4.07 -6.59 -10.60
C SER A 45 3.05 -7.34 -11.48
N GLY A 46 2.04 -6.62 -11.98
CA GLY A 46 1.09 -7.16 -12.96
C GLY A 46 0.11 -8.22 -12.45
N MET A 47 0.03 -8.44 -11.13
CA MET A 47 -0.83 -9.47 -10.55
C MET A 47 -2.18 -8.92 -10.10
N HIS A 48 -3.26 -9.57 -10.54
CA HIS A 48 -4.60 -9.26 -10.04
C HIS A 48 -4.78 -9.78 -8.61
N PHE A 49 -5.38 -8.99 -7.71
CA PHE A 49 -5.53 -9.35 -6.29
C PHE A 49 -6.23 -10.69 -6.03
N SER A 50 -7.13 -11.13 -6.93
CA SER A 50 -7.82 -12.41 -6.79
C SER A 50 -6.93 -13.64 -7.02
N SER A 51 -5.80 -13.51 -7.72
CA SER A 51 -4.92 -14.63 -8.06
C SER A 51 -3.72 -14.78 -7.14
N ILE A 52 -3.33 -13.72 -6.42
CA ILE A 52 -2.15 -13.67 -5.54
C ILE A 52 -2.18 -14.83 -4.54
N LYS A 53 -1.05 -15.53 -4.41
CA LYS A 53 -0.74 -16.53 -3.40
C LYS A 53 0.38 -16.02 -2.50
N ALA A 54 0.54 -16.66 -1.33
CA ALA A 54 1.63 -16.35 -0.41
C ALA A 54 3.03 -16.55 -1.03
N SER A 55 3.17 -17.49 -1.98
CA SER A 55 4.39 -17.75 -2.75
C SER A 55 4.75 -16.64 -3.74
N ASP A 56 3.78 -15.79 -4.09
CA ASP A 56 3.95 -14.76 -5.11
C ASP A 56 4.43 -13.43 -4.51
N LEU A 57 4.51 -13.36 -3.17
CA LEU A 57 4.98 -12.18 -2.45
C LEU A 57 6.50 -12.08 -2.56
N VAL A 58 6.95 -10.88 -2.92
CA VAL A 58 8.36 -10.54 -3.04
C VAL A 58 8.82 -9.90 -1.73
N LEU A 59 9.94 -10.38 -1.19
CA LEU A 59 10.61 -9.72 -0.07
C LEU A 59 11.47 -8.58 -0.63
N VAL A 60 11.16 -7.36 -0.19
CA VAL A 60 11.98 -6.17 -0.43
C VAL A 60 12.90 -5.98 0.77
N GLU A 61 14.17 -6.32 0.59
CA GLU A 61 15.22 -6.06 1.58
C GLU A 61 15.72 -4.62 1.40
N GLN A 62 15.82 -3.84 2.48
CA GLN A 62 16.20 -2.43 2.43
C GLN A 62 17.59 -2.22 1.82
N ASN A 63 18.52 -3.15 2.07
CA ASN A 63 19.87 -3.11 1.51
C ASN A 63 19.92 -3.36 -0.02
N LYS A 64 18.85 -3.89 -0.62
CA LYS A 64 18.72 -4.19 -2.05
C LYS A 64 17.61 -3.38 -2.72
N ILE A 65 17.00 -2.42 -2.02
CA ILE A 65 15.82 -1.71 -2.51
C ILE A 65 16.08 -0.99 -3.84
N GLU A 66 17.29 -0.44 -4.02
CA GLU A 66 17.70 0.24 -5.26
C GLU A 66 17.95 -0.72 -6.44
N GLU A 67 18.25 -1.99 -6.17
CA GLU A 67 18.32 -3.04 -7.20
C GLU A 67 16.91 -3.47 -7.61
N ILE A 68 16.03 -3.70 -6.63
CA ILE A 68 14.65 -4.12 -6.86
C ILE A 68 13.87 -3.05 -7.63
N LYS A 69 14.07 -1.76 -7.32
CA LYS A 69 13.47 -0.63 -8.06
C LYS A 69 13.81 -0.62 -9.55
N LYS A 70 14.97 -1.16 -9.94
CA LYS A 70 15.41 -1.25 -11.34
C LYS A 70 14.79 -2.43 -12.08
N ASN A 71 14.01 -3.27 -11.40
CA ASN A 71 13.34 -4.44 -11.96
C ASN A 71 11.80 -4.29 -11.85
N PRO A 72 11.17 -3.48 -12.72
CA PRO A 72 9.72 -3.23 -12.69
C PRO A 72 8.87 -4.47 -12.98
N ASP A 73 9.45 -5.51 -13.59
CA ASP A 73 8.79 -6.78 -13.83
C ASP A 73 8.65 -7.60 -12.53
N LEU A 74 9.50 -7.34 -11.53
CA LEU A 74 9.45 -8.00 -10.23
C LEU A 74 8.43 -7.34 -9.29
N VAL A 75 8.54 -6.03 -9.10
CA VAL A 75 7.63 -5.23 -8.26
C VAL A 75 7.39 -3.88 -8.92
N ASP A 76 6.16 -3.37 -8.84
CA ASP A 76 5.86 -2.02 -9.31
C ASP A 76 6.73 -0.98 -8.57
N PRO A 77 7.47 -0.12 -9.28
CA PRO A 77 8.30 0.90 -8.64
C PRO A 77 7.52 1.87 -7.76
N THR A 78 6.23 2.17 -8.03
CA THR A 78 5.41 3.02 -7.14
C THR A 78 5.16 2.32 -5.81
N ALA A 79 4.91 1.01 -5.82
CA ALA A 79 4.72 0.21 -4.62
C ALA A 79 5.94 0.30 -3.70
N ILE A 80 7.15 0.18 -4.26
CA ILE A 80 8.40 0.26 -3.49
C ILE A 80 8.58 1.65 -2.89
N ASN A 81 8.37 2.71 -3.68
CA ASN A 81 8.58 4.08 -3.23
C ASN A 81 7.58 4.49 -2.14
N ILE A 82 6.28 4.25 -2.36
CA ILE A 82 5.19 4.59 -1.43
C ILE A 82 5.38 3.82 -0.12
N HIS A 83 5.48 2.50 -0.20
CA HIS A 83 5.55 1.65 1.00
C HIS A 83 6.87 1.81 1.72
N GLY A 84 7.99 1.92 1.01
CA GLY A 84 9.30 2.16 1.59
C GLY A 84 9.38 3.48 2.35
N ALA A 85 8.86 4.57 1.77
CA ALA A 85 8.82 5.87 2.43
C ALA A 85 7.98 5.84 3.72
N ILE A 86 6.77 5.25 3.66
CA ILE A 86 5.88 5.16 4.83
C ILE A 86 6.47 4.23 5.90
N HIS A 87 6.96 3.04 5.56
CA HIS A 87 7.56 2.13 6.55
C HIS A 87 8.76 2.74 7.27
N LYS A 88 9.60 3.49 6.54
CA LYS A 88 10.76 4.19 7.09
C LYS A 88 10.37 5.36 7.99
N ARG A 89 9.38 6.16 7.58
CA ARG A 89 8.98 7.39 8.30
C ARG A 89 8.02 7.12 9.45
N VAL A 90 7.14 6.14 9.28
CA VAL A 90 6.06 5.78 10.19
C VAL A 90 6.31 4.36 10.70
N SER A 91 7.33 4.20 11.53
CA SER A 91 7.86 2.87 11.95
C SER A 91 6.83 1.95 12.61
N HIS A 92 5.76 2.51 13.20
CA HIS A 92 4.64 1.76 13.77
C HIS A 92 3.65 1.23 12.73
N ALA A 93 3.66 1.75 11.49
CA ALA A 93 2.85 1.27 10.38
C ALA A 93 3.50 0.02 9.76
N ARG A 94 3.24 -1.14 10.38
CA ARG A 94 3.83 -2.43 9.98
C ARG A 94 3.17 -3.06 8.75
N CYS A 95 1.92 -2.70 8.47
CA CYS A 95 1.17 -3.16 7.30
C CYS A 95 0.52 -1.96 6.63
N ILE A 96 0.63 -1.89 5.31
CA ILE A 96 0.10 -0.79 4.49
C ILE A 96 -0.77 -1.41 3.41
N LEU A 97 -2.02 -0.95 3.33
CA LEU A 97 -2.99 -1.38 2.33
C LEU A 97 -3.33 -0.20 1.43
N HIS A 98 -2.76 -0.14 0.23
CA HIS A 98 -3.07 0.89 -0.75
C HIS A 98 -4.16 0.40 -1.71
N VAL A 99 -5.25 1.18 -1.83
CA VAL A 99 -6.35 0.93 -2.76
C VAL A 99 -6.86 2.21 -3.43
N HIS A 100 -7.21 2.11 -4.70
CA HIS A 100 -8.01 3.11 -5.41
C HIS A 100 -9.52 2.80 -5.30
N SER A 101 -10.04 2.80 -4.07
CA SER A 101 -11.47 2.53 -3.85
C SER A 101 -12.35 3.68 -4.37
N LYS A 102 -13.43 3.36 -5.09
CA LYS A 102 -14.28 4.33 -5.80
C LYS A 102 -14.67 5.57 -4.97
N TYR A 103 -15.10 5.36 -3.73
CA TYR A 103 -15.58 6.45 -2.87
C TYR A 103 -14.44 7.29 -2.29
N ALA A 104 -13.30 6.66 -1.94
CA ALA A 104 -12.13 7.40 -1.46
C ALA A 104 -11.51 8.22 -2.59
N THR A 105 -11.38 7.65 -3.79
CA THR A 105 -10.91 8.36 -5.00
C THR A 105 -11.83 9.52 -5.36
N ALA A 106 -13.15 9.34 -5.28
CA ALA A 106 -14.09 10.43 -5.52
C ALA A 106 -13.99 11.55 -4.47
N LEU A 107 -13.79 11.20 -3.19
CA LEU A 107 -13.59 12.16 -2.11
C LEU A 107 -12.27 12.93 -2.27
N SER A 108 -11.18 12.25 -2.63
CA SER A 108 -9.84 12.84 -2.70
C SER A 108 -9.69 13.92 -3.78
N VAL A 109 -10.56 13.92 -4.80
CA VAL A 109 -10.53 14.91 -5.89
C VAL A 109 -11.46 16.10 -5.68
N LEU A 110 -12.20 16.15 -4.56
CA LEU A 110 -13.02 17.30 -4.22
C LEU A 110 -12.16 18.48 -3.77
N LYS A 111 -12.65 19.71 -3.99
CA LYS A 111 -12.04 20.93 -3.44
C LYS A 111 -11.84 20.86 -1.92
N ASN A 112 -12.74 20.16 -1.21
CA ASN A 112 -12.58 19.81 0.19
C ASN A 112 -12.73 18.29 0.34
N PRO A 113 -11.60 17.56 0.47
CA PRO A 113 -11.59 16.09 0.58
C PRO A 113 -11.78 15.58 2.02
N THR A 114 -12.17 16.45 2.96
CA THR A 114 -12.42 16.06 4.36
C THR A 114 -13.53 15.01 4.44
N LEU A 115 -13.31 13.92 5.18
CA LEU A 115 -14.35 12.96 5.54
C LEU A 115 -15.09 13.45 6.80
N PRO A 116 -16.33 13.96 6.71
CA PRO A 116 -17.04 14.47 7.87
C PRO A 116 -17.62 13.31 8.72
N PRO A 117 -17.68 13.45 10.06
CA PRO A 117 -18.24 12.43 10.96
C PRO A 117 -19.77 12.50 11.00
N ILE A 118 -20.44 12.13 9.91
CA ILE A 118 -21.89 12.27 9.75
C ILE A 118 -22.69 11.03 10.18
N ASP A 119 -22.02 9.90 10.37
CA ASP A 119 -22.62 8.63 10.77
C ASP A 119 -21.63 7.79 11.60
N GLN A 120 -22.09 6.65 12.13
CA GLN A 120 -21.26 5.79 12.98
C GLN A 120 -20.02 5.24 12.29
N ASN A 121 -20.05 5.00 10.97
CA ASN A 121 -18.89 4.48 10.23
C ASN A 121 -17.86 5.59 10.02
N THR A 122 -18.28 6.77 9.56
CA THR A 122 -17.37 7.91 9.37
C THR A 122 -16.81 8.43 10.69
N MET A 123 -17.59 8.42 11.77
CA MET A 123 -17.14 8.82 13.11
C MET A 123 -15.97 7.96 13.64
N ARG A 124 -15.87 6.67 13.26
CA ARG A 124 -14.74 5.81 13.67
C ARG A 124 -13.38 6.34 13.20
N PHE A 125 -13.38 7.17 12.15
CA PHE A 125 -12.19 7.75 11.54
C PHE A 125 -12.02 9.24 11.85
N TYR A 126 -12.87 9.82 12.72
CA TYR A 126 -12.76 11.23 13.10
C TYR A 126 -11.39 11.53 13.71
N ASN A 127 -10.70 12.56 13.21
CA ASN A 127 -9.30 12.90 13.54
C ASN A 127 -8.28 11.78 13.30
N ARG A 128 -8.58 10.85 12.38
CA ARG A 128 -7.69 9.72 12.01
C ARG A 128 -7.53 9.53 10.51
N VAL A 129 -7.92 10.54 9.73
CA VAL A 129 -7.71 10.61 8.28
C VAL A 129 -6.76 11.75 7.99
N ALA A 130 -5.63 11.44 7.36
CA ALA A 130 -4.73 12.41 6.77
C ALA A 130 -5.10 12.58 5.29
N VAL A 131 -5.00 13.80 4.78
CA VAL A 131 -5.23 14.11 3.36
C VAL A 131 -3.96 14.76 2.83
N TYR A 132 -3.36 14.14 1.83
CA TYR A 132 -2.30 14.74 1.04
C TYR A 132 -2.92 15.48 -0.15
N ASP A 133 -2.85 16.81 -0.15
CA ASP A 133 -3.52 17.70 -1.11
C ASP A 133 -2.58 18.33 -2.17
N ASP A 134 -1.30 17.97 -2.14
CA ASP A 134 -0.26 18.42 -3.08
C ASP A 134 0.12 17.32 -4.09
N PHE A 135 -0.87 16.71 -4.76
CA PHE A 135 -0.63 15.60 -5.69
C PHE A 135 0.26 16.02 -6.88
N GLY A 136 1.49 15.51 -6.90
CA GLY A 136 2.52 15.79 -7.91
C GLY A 136 2.61 14.75 -9.04
N GLY A 137 1.83 13.67 -8.97
CA GLY A 137 1.79 12.61 -10.00
C GLY A 137 2.05 11.22 -9.42
N LEU A 138 2.75 10.37 -10.19
CA LEU A 138 3.09 9.02 -9.71
C LEU A 138 3.97 9.12 -8.46
N GLY A 139 3.75 8.21 -7.51
CA GLY A 139 4.42 8.17 -6.20
C GLY A 139 5.90 7.80 -6.24
N PHE A 140 6.70 8.47 -7.06
CA PHE A 140 8.15 8.30 -7.10
C PHE A 140 8.85 9.26 -6.15
N GLU A 141 9.91 8.78 -5.51
CA GLU A 141 10.90 9.58 -4.78
C GLU A 141 10.31 10.69 -3.89
N GLU A 142 10.42 11.96 -4.31
CA GLU A 142 9.97 13.13 -3.57
C GLU A 142 8.48 13.07 -3.24
N GLU A 143 7.64 12.62 -4.18
CA GLU A 143 6.20 12.51 -3.99
C GLU A 143 5.84 11.55 -2.85
N SER A 144 6.50 10.39 -2.83
CA SER A 144 6.30 9.41 -1.76
C SER A 144 6.76 9.93 -0.39
N ASN A 145 7.82 10.74 -0.36
CA ASN A 145 8.32 11.33 0.89
C ASN A 145 7.39 12.44 1.41
N LYS A 146 6.81 13.26 0.53
CA LYS A 146 5.82 14.28 0.90
C LYS A 146 4.55 13.64 1.44
N MET A 147 4.00 12.66 0.73
CA MET A 147 2.84 11.89 1.18
C MET A 147 3.09 11.22 2.53
N ALA A 148 4.24 10.58 2.75
CA ALA A 148 4.55 9.93 4.02
C ALA A 148 4.75 10.92 5.20
N ALA A 149 4.89 12.21 4.90
CA ALA A 149 5.03 13.28 5.89
C ALA A 149 3.71 13.87 6.37
N CYS A 150 2.61 13.54 5.69
CA CYS A 150 1.26 13.98 5.98
C CYS A 150 0.70 13.35 7.26
#